data_AF-A0A1L7NQH7-F1
#
_entry.id   AF-A0A1L7NQH7-F1
#
_cell.length_a   1.000
_cell.length_b   1.000
_cell.length_c   1.000
_cell.angle_alpha   90.00
_cell.angle_beta   90.00
_cell.angle_gamma   90.00
#
_symmetry.space_group_name_H-M   'P 1'
#
loop_
_entity.id
_entity.type
_entity.pdbx_description
1 polymer ?
#
loop_
_entity_poly.entity_id
_entity_poly.type
_entity_poly.pdbx_seq_one_letter_code
_entity_poly.pdbx_strand_id
1 'polypeptide(L)'
;QPTNSFIRYAVSQGMRTFVVSWRNPDESLAGATWDHYIEHAIIQAITTVQDISGAKQINALGFCVGGTMLTTGLAVLAARGEKPVSAVTLLTTLIDFTDTGILDVFIDDNMVRYREMQMGKGGLMKGQDMASTFSFLRPNDLV
;
A
#
# COMPACT_ATOMS: atom_id res chain seq x y z
N GLN A 1 -7.56 -20.60 -5.46
CA GLN A 1 -7.34 -21.30 -6.74
C GLN A 1 -5.84 -21.41 -6.99
N PRO A 2 -5.26 -22.59 -7.21
CA PRO A 2 -3.81 -22.74 -7.33
C PRO A 2 -3.25 -22.24 -8.67
N THR A 3 -4.07 -21.97 -9.69
CA THR A 3 -3.61 -21.64 -11.06
C THR A 3 -3.43 -20.16 -11.35
N ASN A 4 -3.90 -19.25 -10.49
CA ASN A 4 -4.00 -17.81 -10.79
C ASN A 4 -3.02 -16.91 -10.00
N SER A 5 -1.90 -17.47 -9.51
CA SER A 5 -0.89 -16.69 -8.79
C SER A 5 -0.02 -15.87 -9.73
N PHE A 6 -0.13 -14.53 -9.63
CA PHE A 6 0.76 -13.60 -10.33
C PHE A 6 2.23 -13.77 -9.94
N ILE A 7 2.53 -13.94 -8.65
CA ILE A 7 3.91 -14.12 -8.16
C ILE A 7 4.53 -15.37 -8.78
N ARG A 8 3.79 -16.50 -8.80
CA ARG A 8 4.28 -17.72 -9.42
C ARG A 8 4.53 -17.52 -10.93
N TYR A 9 3.62 -16.82 -11.62
CA TYR A 9 3.80 -16.49 -13.02
C TYR A 9 5.06 -15.66 -13.25
N ALA A 10 5.25 -14.55 -12.52
CA ALA A 10 6.43 -13.69 -12.64
C ALA A 10 7.74 -14.47 -12.42
N VAL A 11 7.80 -15.31 -11.39
CA VAL A 11 8.94 -16.20 -11.13
C VAL A 11 9.17 -17.16 -12.30
N SER A 12 8.11 -17.76 -12.86
CA SER A 12 8.23 -18.66 -14.02
C SER A 12 8.73 -17.97 -15.30
N GLN A 13 8.55 -16.65 -15.40
CA GLN A 13 9.11 -15.82 -16.48
C GLN A 13 10.56 -15.39 -16.23
N GLY A 14 11.21 -15.90 -15.16
CA GLY A 14 12.60 -15.61 -14.83
C GLY A 14 12.81 -14.37 -13.96
N MET A 15 11.75 -13.76 -13.43
CA MET A 15 11.89 -12.58 -12.56
C MET A 15 12.26 -12.98 -11.12
N ARG A 16 13.35 -12.40 -10.60
CA ARG A 16 13.68 -12.45 -9.16
C ARG A 16 12.67 -11.62 -8.38
N THR A 17 11.61 -12.27 -7.90
CA THR A 17 10.44 -11.61 -7.33
C THR A 17 10.55 -11.55 -5.80
N PHE A 18 10.43 -10.35 -5.25
CA PHE A 18 10.30 -10.08 -3.82
C PHE A 18 8.90 -9.51 -3.54
N VAL A 19 8.38 -9.72 -2.34
CA VAL A 19 7.04 -9.25 -1.95
C VAL A 19 7.07 -8.71 -0.53
N VAL A 20 6.44 -7.55 -0.33
CA VAL A 20 6.20 -7.01 1.01
C VAL A 20 4.97 -7.71 1.59
N SER A 21 5.18 -8.48 2.67
CA SER A 21 4.10 -9.08 3.45
C SER A 21 3.81 -8.20 4.65
N TRP A 22 2.70 -7.47 4.62
CA TRP A 22 2.32 -6.52 5.66
C TRP A 22 2.04 -7.22 6.99
N ARG A 23 2.53 -6.63 8.09
CA ARG A 23 2.15 -7.03 9.44
C ARG A 23 0.71 -6.59 9.72
N ASN A 24 -0.10 -7.49 10.27
CA ASN A 24 -1.35 -7.09 10.91
C ASN A 24 -1.01 -6.33 12.20
N PRO A 25 -1.36 -5.04 12.33
CA PRO A 25 -0.90 -4.23 13.44
C PRO A 25 -1.45 -4.70 14.79
N ASP A 26 -0.61 -4.60 15.82
CA ASP A 26 -0.97 -4.76 17.22
C ASP A 26 -0.62 -3.47 17.99
N GLU A 27 -0.79 -3.47 19.31
CA GLU A 27 -0.59 -2.27 20.14
C GLU A 27 0.82 -1.66 19.99
N SER A 28 1.83 -2.45 19.61
CA SER A 28 3.18 -1.92 19.35
C SER A 28 3.24 -0.99 18.13
N LEU A 29 2.23 -1.06 17.25
CA LEU A 29 2.08 -0.23 16.05
C LEU A 29 0.92 0.77 16.17
N ALA A 30 0.32 0.94 17.35
CA ALA A 30 -0.79 1.88 17.55
C ALA A 30 -0.42 3.35 17.22
N GLY A 31 0.87 3.70 17.28
CA GLY A 31 1.38 5.02 16.89
C GLY A 31 1.94 5.10 15.47
N ALA A 32 1.84 4.03 14.67
CA ALA A 32 2.38 4.03 13.31
C ALA A 32 1.59 5.00 12.43
N THR A 33 2.31 5.84 11.69
CA THR A 33 1.74 6.82 10.77
C THR A 33 2.08 6.45 9.33
N TRP A 34 1.47 7.14 8.36
CA TRP A 34 1.81 7.00 6.94
C TRP A 34 3.32 7.08 6.69
N ASP A 35 4.00 8.08 7.25
CA ASP A 35 5.44 8.30 7.11
C ASP A 35 6.26 7.11 7.62
N HIS A 36 5.84 6.49 8.72
CA HIS A 36 6.50 5.28 9.23
C HIS A 36 6.42 4.13 8.22
N TYR A 37 5.27 3.95 7.56
CA TYR A 37 5.13 2.93 6.52
C TYR A 37 5.93 3.26 5.26
N ILE A 38 6.00 4.54 4.87
CA ILE A 38 6.81 4.97 3.73
C ILE A 38 8.30 4.71 3.99
N GLU A 39 8.81 5.13 5.14
CA GLU A 39 10.24 5.01 5.46
C GLU A 39 10.63 3.55 5.78
N HIS A 40 9.90 2.93 6.72
CA HIS A 40 10.30 1.63 7.31
C HIS A 40 9.69 0.41 6.63
N ALA A 41 8.83 0.60 5.63
CA ALA A 41 8.35 -0.52 4.80
C ALA A 41 8.65 -0.32 3.32
N ILE A 42 8.20 0.77 2.70
CA ILE A 42 8.38 0.96 1.24
C ILE A 42 9.84 1.21 0.89
N ILE A 43 10.44 2.28 1.44
CA ILE A 43 11.83 2.65 1.15
C ILE A 43 12.76 1.55 1.66
N GLN A 44 12.56 1.05 2.88
CA GLN A 44 13.34 -0.06 3.41
C GLN A 44 13.27 -1.32 2.54
N ALA A 45 12.12 -1.69 1.99
CA ALA A 45 12.02 -2.85 1.09
C ALA A 45 12.80 -2.62 -0.22
N ILE A 46 12.75 -1.42 -0.79
CA ILE A 46 13.53 -1.08 -1.99
C ILE A 46 15.03 -1.25 -1.72
N THR A 47 15.53 -0.64 -0.64
CA THR A 47 16.94 -0.75 -0.24
C THR A 47 17.34 -2.19 0.03
N THR A 48 16.51 -2.93 0.78
CA THR A 48 16.77 -4.35 1.11
C THR A 48 16.88 -5.20 -0.16
N VAL A 49 16.02 -4.97 -1.16
CA VAL A 49 16.09 -5.70 -2.43
C VAL A 49 17.32 -5.30 -3.24
N GLN A 50 17.71 -4.02 -3.26
CA GLN A 50 18.98 -3.59 -3.88
C GLN A 50 20.18 -4.29 -3.23
N ASP A 51 20.22 -4.35 -1.90
CA ASP A 51 21.29 -5.00 -1.13
C ASP A 51 21.37 -6.51 -1.42
N ILE A 52 20.23 -7.21 -1.42
CA ILE A 52 20.18 -8.66 -1.70
C ILE A 52 20.51 -8.95 -3.18
N SER A 53 20.07 -8.10 -4.09
CA SER A 53 20.22 -8.34 -5.53
C SER A 53 21.57 -7.88 -6.09
N GLY A 54 22.22 -6.93 -5.44
CA GLY A 54 23.36 -6.17 -5.96
C GLY A 54 22.99 -5.20 -7.09
N ALA A 55 21.71 -5.04 -7.40
CA ALA A 55 21.25 -4.20 -8.49
C ALA A 55 21.18 -2.73 -8.07
N LYS A 56 21.76 -1.84 -8.88
CA LYS A 56 21.65 -0.38 -8.67
C LYS A 56 20.22 0.14 -8.79
N GLN A 57 19.41 -0.50 -9.62
CA GLN A 57 17.99 -0.20 -9.78
C GLN A 57 17.18 -1.48 -9.82
N ILE A 58 15.94 -1.41 -9.35
CA ILE A 58 14.96 -2.50 -9.38
C ILE A 58 13.70 -2.09 -10.15
N ASN A 59 12.92 -3.06 -10.61
CA ASN A 59 11.54 -2.79 -11.01
C ASN A 59 10.63 -2.92 -9.79
N ALA A 60 9.64 -2.03 -9.66
CA ALA A 60 8.69 -2.05 -8.55
C ALA A 60 7.25 -2.15 -9.07
N LEU A 61 6.42 -2.87 -8.33
CA LEU A 61 5.00 -3.01 -8.62
C LEU A 61 4.18 -2.64 -7.38
N GLY A 62 3.22 -1.75 -7.55
CA GLY A 62 2.24 -1.38 -6.55
C GLY A 62 0.85 -1.88 -6.93
N PHE A 63 0.07 -2.34 -5.95
CA PHE A 63 -1.30 -2.81 -6.14
C PHE A 63 -2.23 -2.16 -5.12
N CYS A 64 -3.36 -1.61 -5.57
CA CYS A 64 -4.31 -0.89 -4.72
C CYS A 64 -3.61 0.22 -3.92
N VAL A 65 -3.88 0.34 -2.61
CA VAL A 65 -3.22 1.29 -1.68
C VAL A 65 -1.70 1.10 -1.64
N GLY A 66 -1.19 -0.11 -1.88
CA GLY A 66 0.25 -0.36 -1.97
C GLY A 66 0.92 0.40 -3.11
N GLY A 67 0.18 0.69 -4.19
CA GLY A 67 0.68 1.55 -5.27
C GLY A 67 0.66 3.04 -4.93
N THR A 68 -0.32 3.49 -4.14
CA THR A 68 -0.33 4.86 -3.61
C THR A 68 0.88 5.06 -2.69
N MET A 69 1.12 4.12 -1.78
CA MET A 69 2.29 4.12 -0.89
C MET A 69 3.61 4.05 -1.65
N LEU A 70 3.72 3.16 -2.66
CA LEU A 70 4.90 3.08 -3.51
C LEU A 70 5.17 4.43 -4.21
N THR A 71 4.14 5.04 -4.78
CA THR A 71 4.27 6.33 -5.46
C THR A 71 4.72 7.44 -4.52
N THR A 72 4.18 7.50 -3.29
CA THR A 72 4.64 8.44 -2.26
C THR A 72 6.10 8.20 -1.90
N GLY A 73 6.51 6.95 -1.65
CA GLY A 73 7.90 6.62 -1.33
C GLY A 73 8.88 6.99 -2.45
N LEU A 74 8.50 6.78 -3.71
CA LEU A 74 9.32 7.18 -4.85
C LEU A 74 9.41 8.70 -5.01
N ALA A 75 8.34 9.44 -4.71
CA ALA A 75 8.38 10.90 -4.68
C ALA A 75 9.32 11.43 -3.58
N VAL A 76 9.29 10.81 -2.39
CA VAL A 76 10.21 11.12 -1.29
C VAL A 76 11.66 10.86 -1.71
N LEU A 77 11.96 9.69 -2.29
CA LEU A 77 13.30 9.35 -2.77
C LEU A 77 13.77 10.31 -3.87
N ALA A 78 12.90 10.66 -4.83
CA ALA A 78 13.22 11.63 -5.87
C ALA A 78 13.57 13.01 -5.29
N ALA A 79 12.84 13.47 -4.27
CA ALA A 79 13.14 14.71 -3.55
C ALA A 79 14.49 14.66 -2.79
N ARG A 80 14.92 13.46 -2.36
CA ARG A 80 16.25 13.20 -1.78
C ARG A 80 17.35 13.05 -2.85
N GLY A 81 17.01 13.08 -4.14
CA GLY A 81 17.95 12.88 -5.25
C GLY A 81 18.23 11.41 -5.57
N GLU A 82 17.47 10.49 -4.99
CA GLU A 82 17.63 9.05 -5.14
C GLU A 82 16.68 8.49 -6.21
N LYS A 83 17.18 7.59 -7.07
CA LYS A 83 16.39 6.96 -8.15
C LYS A 83 16.59 5.44 -8.20
N PRO A 84 16.21 4.70 -7.14
CA PRO A 84 16.49 3.26 -7.03
C PRO A 84 15.57 2.37 -7.88
N VAL A 85 14.55 2.94 -8.54
CA VAL A 85 13.59 2.18 -9.35
C VAL A 85 13.68 2.56 -10.83
N SER A 86 13.90 1.56 -11.68
CA SER A 86 14.00 1.73 -13.15
C SER A 86 12.65 1.75 -13.85
N ALA A 87 11.67 1.01 -13.33
CA ALA A 87 10.31 1.00 -13.85
C ALA A 87 9.30 0.75 -12.72
N VAL A 88 8.15 1.42 -12.79
CA VAL A 88 7.04 1.29 -11.84
C VAL A 88 5.83 0.76 -12.59
N THR A 89 5.21 -0.29 -12.07
CA THR A 89 3.91 -0.78 -12.53
C THR A 89 2.87 -0.52 -11.44
N LEU A 90 1.76 0.12 -11.78
CA LEU A 90 0.65 0.38 -10.86
C LEU A 90 -0.58 -0.41 -11.33
N LEU A 91 -1.04 -1.34 -10.49
CA LEU A 91 -2.22 -2.16 -10.77
C LEU A 91 -3.39 -1.67 -9.90
N THR A 92 -4.45 -1.19 -10.56
CA THR A 92 -5.69 -0.71 -9.90
C THR A 92 -5.40 0.19 -8.69
N THR A 93 -4.57 1.21 -8.91
CA THR A 93 -4.10 2.15 -7.89
C THR A 93 -4.63 3.54 -8.18
N LEU A 94 -5.19 4.20 -7.17
CA LEU A 94 -5.52 5.62 -7.23
C LEU A 94 -4.28 6.45 -6.85
N ILE A 95 -4.00 7.44 -7.69
CA ILE A 95 -2.99 8.49 -7.46
C ILE A 95 -3.67 9.85 -7.41
N ASP A 96 -4.66 10.06 -8.28
CA ASP A 96 -5.64 11.12 -8.17
C ASP A 96 -6.87 10.59 -7.41
N PHE A 97 -7.25 11.29 -6.34
CA PHE A 97 -8.40 10.98 -5.49
C PHE A 97 -9.53 12.03 -5.61
N THR A 98 -9.52 12.85 -6.67
CA THR A 98 -10.56 13.88 -6.88
C THR A 98 -11.95 13.32 -7.17
N ASP A 99 -12.02 12.16 -7.81
CA ASP A 99 -13.25 11.40 -8.05
C ASP A 99 -12.98 9.94 -7.64
N THR A 100 -13.45 9.57 -6.44
CA THR A 100 -13.23 8.22 -5.90
C THR A 100 -14.40 7.27 -6.17
N GLY A 101 -15.40 7.74 -6.93
CA GLY A 101 -16.59 7.00 -7.29
C GLY A 101 -17.45 6.68 -6.07
N ILE A 102 -17.81 5.41 -5.91
CA ILE A 102 -18.77 5.00 -4.87
C ILE A 102 -18.24 5.20 -3.44
N LEU A 103 -16.92 5.36 -3.26
CA LEU A 103 -16.30 5.67 -1.97
C LEU A 103 -16.82 6.98 -1.37
N ASP A 104 -17.11 7.98 -2.20
CA ASP A 104 -17.58 9.31 -1.78
C ASP A 104 -18.94 9.25 -1.07
N VAL A 105 -19.72 8.18 -1.27
CA VAL A 105 -21.01 7.98 -0.61
C VAL A 105 -20.85 7.48 0.83
N PHE A 106 -19.72 6.84 1.15
CA PHE A 106 -19.52 6.15 2.43
C PHE A 106 -18.56 6.86 3.39
N ILE A 107 -17.77 7.82 2.89
CA ILE A 107 -16.78 8.55 3.68
C ILE A 107 -17.11 10.04 3.60
N ASP A 108 -17.35 10.66 4.76
CA ASP A 108 -17.54 12.10 4.89
C ASP A 108 -16.59 12.70 5.95
N ASP A 109 -16.50 14.04 5.96
CA ASP A 109 -15.66 14.78 6.90
C ASP A 109 -16.00 14.50 8.37
N ASN A 110 -17.26 14.19 8.69
CA ASN A 110 -17.67 13.89 10.06
C ASN A 110 -17.13 12.55 10.52
N MET A 111 -17.14 11.55 9.64
CA MET A 111 -16.56 10.24 9.89
C MET A 111 -15.05 10.33 10.06
N VAL A 112 -14.36 11.14 9.24
CA VAL A 112 -12.92 11.39 9.39
C VAL A 112 -12.63 12.05 10.75
N ARG A 113 -13.32 13.14 11.10
CA ARG A 113 -13.15 13.82 12.41
C ARG A 113 -13.42 12.88 13.58
N TYR A 114 -14.43 12.01 13.46
CA TYR A 114 -14.71 11.01 14.48
C TYR A 114 -13.53 10.05 14.66
N ARG A 115 -12.93 9.58 13.57
CA ARG A 115 -11.73 8.72 13.63
C ARG A 115 -10.52 9.45 14.19
N GLU A 116 -10.31 10.72 13.84
CA GLU A 116 -9.25 11.56 14.43
C GLU A 116 -9.42 11.73 15.94
N MET A 117 -10.66 11.89 16.44
CA MET A 117 -10.91 11.94 17.89
C MET A 117 -10.65 10.60 18.58
N GLN A 118 -10.95 9.48 17.93
CA GLN A 118 -10.75 8.14 18.50
C GLN A 118 -9.28 7.69 18.46
N MET A 119 -8.54 8.05 17.40
CA MET A 119 -7.26 7.42 17.04
C MET A 119 -6.14 8.42 16.72
N GLY A 120 -6.42 9.72 16.68
CA GLY A 120 -5.43 10.75 16.31
C GLY A 120 -4.27 10.90 17.31
N LYS A 121 -4.38 10.31 18.50
CA LYS A 121 -3.29 10.19 19.48
C LYS A 121 -2.72 8.77 19.57
N GLY A 122 -2.94 7.98 18.53
CA GLY A 122 -2.64 6.54 18.46
C GLY A 122 -3.87 5.68 18.74
N GLY A 123 -3.80 4.42 18.32
CA GLY A 123 -4.83 3.41 18.48
C GLY A 123 -4.91 2.48 17.28
N LEU A 124 -5.72 1.42 17.39
CA LEU A 124 -5.91 0.43 16.32
C LEU A 124 -7.30 0.52 15.71
N MET A 125 -7.36 0.46 14.38
CA MET A 125 -8.63 0.32 13.68
C MET A 125 -8.99 -1.17 13.68
N LYS A 126 -10.20 -1.49 14.13
CA LYS A 126 -10.68 -2.87 14.07
C LYS A 126 -10.77 -3.30 12.61
N GLY A 127 -10.29 -4.51 12.31
CA GLY A 127 -10.34 -5.05 10.95
C GLY A 127 -11.76 -5.12 10.37
N GLN A 128 -12.79 -5.25 11.21
CA GLN A 128 -14.20 -5.21 10.81
C GLN A 128 -14.63 -3.84 10.26
N ASP A 129 -14.16 -2.75 10.88
CA ASP A 129 -14.46 -1.39 10.43
C ASP A 129 -13.86 -1.17 9.04
N MET A 130 -12.62 -1.60 8.83
CA MET A 130 -11.96 -1.52 7.52
C MET A 130 -12.62 -2.44 6.49
N ALA A 131 -12.96 -3.67 6.87
CA ALA A 131 -13.64 -4.62 6.00
C ALA A 131 -15.01 -4.12 5.53
N SER A 132 -15.74 -3.38 6.37
CA SER A 132 -17.03 -2.80 5.99
C SER A 132 -16.88 -1.85 4.80
N THR A 133 -15.95 -0.88 4.87
CA THR A 133 -15.64 0.05 3.77
C THR A 133 -15.25 -0.68 2.48
N PHE A 134 -14.41 -1.71 2.54
CA PHE A 134 -14.00 -2.48 1.35
C PHE A 134 -15.08 -3.44 0.83
N SER A 135 -16.02 -3.87 1.68
CA SER A 135 -17.13 -4.74 1.26
C SER A 135 -18.16 -3.96 0.45
N PHE A 136 -18.39 -2.69 0.79
CA PHE A 136 -19.24 -1.78 0.01
C PHE A 136 -18.70 -1.47 -1.39
N LEU A 137 -17.40 -1.70 -1.65
CA LEU A 137 -16.76 -1.51 -2.94
C LEU A 137 -16.84 -2.72 -3.87
N ARG A 138 -17.34 -3.86 -3.39
CA ARG A 138 -17.51 -5.06 -4.20
C ARG A 138 -18.91 -5.05 -4.82
N PRO A 139 -19.04 -5.10 -6.16
CA PRO A 139 -20.35 -5.07 -6.83
C PRO A 139 -21.27 -6.28 -6.59
N ASN A 140 -20.83 -7.30 -5.84
CA ASN A 140 -21.65 -8.46 -5.44
C ASN A 140 -21.38 -8.64 -3.93
N ASP A 141 -22.32 -8.40 -3.01
CA ASP A 141 -23.68 -8.92 -2.98
C ASP A 141 -24.73 -7.82 -2.73
N LEU A 142 -25.41 -7.39 -3.80
CA LEU A 142 -26.82 -7.01 -3.70
C LEU A 142 -27.62 -8.32 -3.69
N VAL A 143 -27.78 -8.91 -2.50
CA VAL A 143 -28.91 -9.80 -2.17
C VAL A 143 -29.58 -9.23 -0.94
#